data_AF-A0A923D1Q3-F1
#
_entry.id   AF-A0A923D1Q3-F1
#
_cell.length_a   1.000
_cell.length_b   1.000
_cell.length_c   1.000
_cell.angle_alpha   90.00
_cell.angle_beta   90.00
_cell.angle_gamma   90.00
#
_symmetry.space_group_name_H-M   'P 1'
#
loop_
_entity.id
_entity.type
_entity.pdbx_description
1 polymer ?
#
loop_
_entity_poly.entity_id
_entity_poly.type
_entity_poly.pdbx_seq_one_letter_code
_entity_poly.pdbx_strand_id
1 'polypeptide(L)'
;MKTILLAVVGLSPQVITETLYALHQQQRNVEAIHVITTRRGREAIETHLLSPKAGKFSRYLEEYGIVPGAIDFGHQNIHTVSNEDGFEIDDIENEDDNERFLRKCMELTFRFTGDDQASVFFSIAGGRKTMSACLMTAAQFYARPQDRVYHVLVSPEFENSENFFYPPRIPGPVELRDRQGRRIIRKSDHCQITLLHIPFITIRDQLAPGLLQAPADPESLLFTLIRDDQYGLTVDLAAGKLIYKNHALAMMPARLALYAFFVMQKKNCPRDAISTKNHPFAPMQETPAAQASPHPSESDKIAATTRPRLQRCRNCTDCYLDFAGISARQDEITHLYRHIGGSRDVCDLSDSGIIGLTAENFNAYKGKIRRDLANAFGLYTAGALTIEGKGRRPDTRYGIRMDKDRIRLIL
;
A
#
# COMPACT_ATOMS: atom_id res chain seq x y z
N MET A 1 -24.52 -12.57 14.94
CA MET A 1 -23.50 -11.94 14.07
C MET A 1 -22.98 -13.03 13.17
N LYS A 2 -23.13 -12.87 11.86
CA LYS A 2 -22.82 -13.94 10.90
C LYS A 2 -21.32 -14.19 10.86
N THR A 3 -20.86 -15.43 11.01
CA THR A 3 -19.42 -15.75 10.95
C THR A 3 -19.07 -16.45 9.64
N ILE A 4 -18.15 -15.84 8.89
CA ILE A 4 -17.68 -16.33 7.59
C ILE A 4 -16.25 -16.83 7.73
N LEU A 5 -15.98 -18.08 7.39
CA LEU A 5 -14.63 -18.61 7.25
C LEU A 5 -14.16 -18.41 5.81
N LEU A 6 -13.21 -17.50 5.59
CA LEU A 6 -12.55 -17.31 4.29
C LEU A 6 -11.17 -18.00 4.32
N ALA A 7 -11.03 -19.10 3.59
CA ALA A 7 -9.83 -19.93 3.62
C ALA A 7 -9.08 -19.95 2.28
N VAL A 8 -7.76 -20.03 2.32
CA VAL A 8 -6.94 -20.47 1.18
C VAL A 8 -6.65 -21.96 1.31
N VAL A 9 -6.78 -22.70 0.21
CA VAL A 9 -6.66 -24.17 0.20
C VAL A 9 -5.91 -24.63 -1.03
N GLY A 10 -4.96 -25.56 -0.82
CA GLY A 10 -4.22 -26.23 -1.90
C GLY A 10 -4.78 -27.63 -2.18
N LEU A 11 -3.87 -28.59 -2.32
CA LEU A 11 -4.22 -29.99 -2.59
C LEU A 11 -4.68 -30.77 -1.35
N SER A 12 -4.56 -30.16 -0.16
CA SER A 12 -4.94 -30.76 1.12
C SER A 12 -6.19 -30.06 1.69
N PRO A 13 -7.41 -30.43 1.24
CA PRO A 13 -8.64 -29.81 1.68
C PRO A 13 -8.99 -30.12 3.15
N GLN A 14 -8.29 -31.08 3.79
CA GLN A 14 -8.40 -31.39 5.22
C GLN A 14 -8.32 -30.15 6.10
N VAL A 15 -7.50 -29.17 5.70
CA VAL A 15 -7.30 -27.91 6.43
C VAL A 15 -8.61 -27.16 6.75
N ILE A 16 -9.64 -27.32 5.90
CA ILE A 16 -10.98 -26.74 6.13
C ILE A 16 -11.63 -27.42 7.34
N THR A 17 -11.70 -28.75 7.35
CA THR A 17 -12.35 -29.51 8.43
C THR A 17 -11.54 -29.46 9.72
N GLU A 18 -10.22 -29.39 9.65
CA GLU A 18 -9.33 -29.19 10.80
C GLU A 18 -9.56 -27.81 11.46
N THR A 19 -9.63 -26.76 10.62
CA THR A 19 -9.95 -25.39 11.09
C THR A 19 -11.34 -25.34 11.72
N LEU A 20 -12.33 -25.92 11.04
CA LEU A 20 -13.71 -25.96 11.52
C LEU A 20 -13.84 -26.72 12.85
N TYR A 21 -13.19 -27.89 12.95
CA TYR A 21 -13.11 -28.65 14.19
C TYR A 21 -12.56 -27.80 15.33
N ALA A 22 -11.41 -27.16 15.13
CA ALA A 22 -10.78 -26.37 16.18
C ALA A 22 -11.63 -25.15 16.60
N LEU A 23 -12.32 -24.51 15.65
CA LEU A 23 -13.28 -23.43 15.94
C LEU A 23 -14.45 -23.93 16.79
N HIS A 24 -15.05 -25.07 16.45
CA HIS A 24 -16.14 -25.66 17.23
C HIS A 24 -15.70 -26.09 18.63
N GLN A 25 -14.49 -26.63 18.80
CA GLN A 25 -13.94 -26.91 20.14
C GLN A 25 -13.77 -25.65 20.99
N GLN A 26 -13.58 -24.49 20.35
CA GLN A 26 -13.53 -23.17 21.00
C GLN A 26 -14.90 -22.48 21.07
N GLN A 27 -16.00 -23.19 20.79
CA GLN A 27 -17.37 -22.65 20.79
C GLN A 27 -17.58 -21.48 19.83
N ARG A 28 -16.81 -21.45 18.73
CA ARG A 28 -16.95 -20.48 17.65
C ARG A 28 -17.67 -21.12 16.48
N ASN A 29 -18.91 -20.70 16.26
CA ASN A 29 -19.71 -21.19 15.14
C ASN A 29 -19.31 -20.50 13.84
N VAL A 30 -19.39 -21.24 12.74
CA VAL A 30 -19.21 -20.73 11.37
C VAL A 30 -20.51 -20.96 10.62
N GLU A 31 -21.01 -19.94 9.94
CA GLU A 31 -22.29 -19.99 9.19
C GLU A 31 -22.07 -20.05 7.68
N ALA A 32 -20.87 -19.69 7.19
CA ALA A 32 -20.51 -19.84 5.79
C ALA A 32 -19.01 -20.10 5.65
N ILE A 33 -18.63 -20.95 4.69
CA ILE A 33 -17.24 -21.20 4.33
C ILE A 33 -17.05 -20.79 2.88
N HIS A 34 -16.07 -19.93 2.62
CA HIS A 34 -15.62 -19.57 1.28
C HIS A 34 -14.15 -19.94 1.12
N VAL A 35 -13.81 -20.51 -0.03
CA VAL A 35 -12.46 -21.02 -0.28
C VAL A 35 -11.87 -20.36 -1.52
N ILE A 36 -10.65 -19.86 -1.44
CA ILE A 36 -9.87 -19.35 -2.56
C ILE A 36 -8.81 -20.39 -2.93
N THR A 37 -8.80 -20.84 -4.18
CA THR A 37 -7.96 -21.96 -4.64
C THR A 37 -7.66 -21.86 -6.14
N THR A 38 -6.83 -22.75 -6.67
CA THR A 38 -6.70 -23.04 -8.11
C THR A 38 -7.60 -24.22 -8.51
N ARG A 39 -7.65 -24.56 -9.80
CA ARG A 39 -8.48 -25.65 -10.34
C ARG A 39 -8.23 -26.98 -9.62
N ARG A 40 -6.96 -27.35 -9.44
CA ARG A 40 -6.60 -28.62 -8.77
C ARG A 40 -7.08 -28.69 -7.32
N GLY A 41 -7.03 -27.57 -6.59
CA GLY A 41 -7.56 -27.53 -5.23
C GLY A 41 -9.09 -27.56 -5.19
N ARG A 42 -9.78 -26.97 -6.19
CA ARG A 42 -11.23 -27.14 -6.36
C ARG A 42 -11.60 -28.60 -6.56
N GLU A 43 -10.94 -29.29 -7.48
CA GLU A 43 -11.17 -30.72 -7.73
C GLU A 43 -10.97 -31.56 -6.46
N ALA A 44 -9.93 -31.25 -5.66
CA ALA A 44 -9.67 -31.91 -4.38
C ALA A 44 -10.80 -31.65 -3.35
N ILE A 45 -11.25 -30.40 -3.21
CA ILE A 45 -12.35 -30.04 -2.30
C ILE A 45 -13.64 -30.76 -2.71
N GLU A 46 -13.98 -30.73 -3.99
CA GLU A 46 -15.20 -31.35 -4.50
C GLU A 46 -15.16 -32.87 -4.31
N THR A 47 -14.01 -33.50 -4.59
CA THR A 47 -13.84 -34.95 -4.43
C THR A 47 -13.87 -35.39 -2.97
N HIS A 48 -13.13 -34.71 -2.09
CA HIS A 48 -12.92 -35.18 -0.72
C HIS A 48 -13.94 -34.63 0.28
N LEU A 49 -14.38 -33.37 0.13
CA LEU A 49 -15.27 -32.73 1.09
C LEU A 49 -16.72 -32.72 0.64
N LEU A 50 -16.98 -32.40 -0.63
CA LEU A 50 -18.34 -32.14 -1.15
C LEU A 50 -18.95 -33.30 -1.96
N SER A 51 -18.25 -34.43 -2.07
CA SER A 51 -18.78 -35.60 -2.80
C SER A 51 -20.14 -36.04 -2.25
N PRO A 52 -21.18 -36.19 -3.10
CA PRO A 52 -22.52 -36.56 -2.63
C PRO A 52 -22.60 -37.90 -1.89
N LYS A 53 -21.67 -38.83 -2.19
CA LYS A 53 -21.69 -40.19 -1.63
C LYS A 53 -20.82 -40.34 -0.37
N ALA A 54 -19.72 -39.61 -0.29
CA ALA A 54 -18.67 -39.85 0.72
C ALA A 54 -17.93 -38.58 1.17
N GLY A 55 -18.52 -37.41 0.95
CA GLY A 55 -17.95 -36.13 1.36
C GLY A 55 -17.64 -36.07 2.85
N LYS A 56 -16.41 -35.72 3.19
CA LYS A 56 -15.96 -35.64 4.58
C LYS A 56 -16.60 -34.47 5.34
N PHE A 57 -17.06 -33.44 4.64
CA PHE A 57 -17.76 -32.33 5.27
C PHE A 57 -19.15 -32.73 5.76
N SER A 58 -19.97 -33.42 4.95
CA SER A 58 -21.29 -33.89 5.40
C SER A 58 -21.17 -34.89 6.55
N ARG A 59 -20.17 -35.79 6.51
CA ARG A 59 -19.86 -36.70 7.62
C ARG A 59 -19.48 -35.94 8.90
N TYR A 60 -18.68 -34.87 8.78
CA TYR A 60 -18.34 -34.01 9.91
C TYR A 60 -19.59 -33.42 10.56
N LEU A 61 -20.50 -32.87 9.75
CA LEU A 61 -21.75 -32.29 10.26
C LEU A 61 -22.60 -33.32 11.00
N GLU A 62 -22.81 -34.50 10.41
CA GLU A 62 -23.55 -35.60 11.02
C GLU A 62 -22.93 -36.02 12.36
N GLU A 63 -21.62 -36.27 12.35
CA GLU A 63 -20.88 -36.77 13.50
C GLU A 63 -20.87 -35.78 14.67
N TYR A 64 -20.77 -34.49 14.38
CA TYR A 64 -20.80 -33.44 15.39
C TYR A 64 -22.20 -32.91 15.70
N GLY A 65 -23.25 -33.49 15.10
CA GLY A 65 -24.65 -33.10 15.34
C GLY A 65 -24.99 -31.70 14.85
N ILE A 66 -24.33 -31.24 13.79
CA ILE A 66 -24.58 -29.94 13.16
C ILE A 66 -25.68 -30.12 12.12
N VAL A 67 -26.71 -29.28 12.20
CA VAL A 67 -27.86 -29.35 11.30
C VAL A 67 -27.40 -29.14 9.85
N PRO A 68 -27.78 -30.02 8.90
CA PRO A 68 -27.50 -29.80 7.49
C PRO A 68 -27.99 -28.43 7.02
N GLY A 69 -27.14 -27.67 6.32
CA GLY A 69 -27.45 -26.31 5.87
C GLY A 69 -27.23 -25.21 6.92
N ALA A 70 -26.85 -25.55 8.16
CA ALA A 70 -26.43 -24.54 9.15
C ALA A 70 -25.15 -23.80 8.73
N ILE A 71 -24.33 -24.43 7.89
CA ILE A 71 -23.13 -23.85 7.30
C ILE A 71 -23.32 -23.83 5.78
N ASP A 72 -23.34 -22.64 5.18
CA ASP A 72 -23.32 -22.47 3.73
C ASP A 72 -21.93 -22.82 3.18
N PHE A 73 -21.81 -24.04 2.65
CA PHE A 73 -20.61 -24.51 1.98
C PHE A 73 -20.98 -25.50 0.87
N GLY A 74 -20.88 -25.04 -0.38
CA GLY A 74 -21.07 -25.82 -1.59
C GLY A 74 -20.16 -25.36 -2.73
N HIS A 75 -20.42 -25.85 -3.95
CA HIS A 75 -19.64 -25.56 -5.15
C HIS A 75 -19.53 -24.04 -5.44
N GLN A 76 -20.60 -23.28 -5.16
CA GLN A 76 -20.65 -21.84 -5.36
C GLN A 76 -19.74 -21.05 -4.41
N ASN A 77 -19.27 -21.68 -3.33
CA ASN A 77 -18.40 -21.04 -2.35
C ASN A 77 -16.91 -21.29 -2.63
N ILE A 78 -16.59 -22.05 -3.69
CA ILE A 78 -15.22 -22.31 -4.14
C ILE A 78 -14.88 -21.28 -5.23
N HIS A 79 -13.91 -20.44 -4.93
CA HIS A 79 -13.47 -19.34 -5.79
C HIS A 79 -12.13 -19.69 -6.42
N THR A 80 -12.18 -20.08 -7.68
CA THR A 80 -10.98 -20.33 -8.49
C THR A 80 -10.41 -19.05 -9.08
N VAL A 81 -9.11 -19.08 -9.32
CA VAL A 81 -8.40 -18.04 -10.08
C VAL A 81 -8.39 -18.41 -11.56
N SER A 82 -8.61 -17.41 -12.42
CA SER A 82 -8.63 -17.59 -13.87
C SER A 82 -7.55 -16.74 -14.55
N ASN A 83 -7.06 -17.21 -15.69
CA ASN A 83 -6.16 -16.47 -16.57
C ASN A 83 -6.91 -15.37 -17.38
N GLU A 84 -6.22 -14.69 -18.31
CA GLU A 84 -6.80 -13.61 -19.12
C GLU A 84 -7.94 -14.07 -20.03
N ASP A 85 -7.86 -15.31 -20.49
CA ASP A 85 -8.85 -15.94 -21.34
C ASP A 85 -10.07 -16.46 -20.55
N GLY A 86 -10.07 -16.31 -19.21
CA GLY A 86 -11.14 -16.73 -18.32
C GLY A 86 -11.08 -18.19 -17.89
N PHE A 87 -10.07 -18.96 -18.31
CA PHE A 87 -9.89 -20.35 -17.90
C PHE A 87 -9.29 -20.44 -16.50
N GLU A 88 -9.79 -21.38 -15.69
CA GLU A 88 -9.24 -21.65 -14.36
C GLU A 88 -7.78 -22.14 -14.47
N ILE A 89 -6.89 -21.54 -13.68
CA ILE A 89 -5.48 -21.95 -13.66
C ILE A 89 -5.30 -23.25 -12.87
N ASP A 90 -4.37 -24.10 -13.31
CA ASP A 90 -4.08 -25.39 -12.68
C ASP A 90 -3.46 -25.20 -11.30
N ASP A 91 -2.45 -24.33 -11.21
CA ASP A 91 -1.65 -24.02 -10.02
C ASP A 91 -1.00 -22.64 -10.18
N ILE A 92 -0.36 -22.11 -9.13
CA ILE A 92 0.42 -20.88 -9.16
C ILE A 92 1.88 -21.23 -9.47
N GLU A 93 2.34 -20.94 -10.69
CA GLU A 93 3.68 -21.28 -11.15
C GLU A 93 4.57 -20.07 -11.39
N ASN A 94 3.99 -18.90 -11.62
CA ASN A 94 4.72 -17.66 -11.92
C ASN A 94 4.17 -16.43 -11.16
N GLU A 95 4.77 -15.27 -11.43
CA GLU A 95 4.41 -14.00 -10.78
C GLU A 95 3.00 -13.51 -11.16
N ASP A 96 2.59 -13.67 -12.42
CA ASP A 96 1.28 -13.26 -12.92
C ASP A 96 0.15 -14.10 -12.28
N ASP A 97 0.34 -15.42 -12.17
CA ASP A 97 -0.60 -16.29 -11.45
C ASP A 97 -0.77 -15.83 -9.99
N ASN A 98 0.33 -15.47 -9.34
CA ASN A 98 0.31 -15.01 -7.95
C ASN A 98 -0.37 -13.63 -7.82
N GLU A 99 -0.16 -12.73 -8.77
CA GLU A 99 -0.84 -11.43 -8.81
C GLU A 99 -2.36 -11.61 -8.95
N ARG A 100 -2.81 -12.50 -9.85
CA ARG A 100 -4.24 -12.84 -10.01
C ARG A 100 -4.82 -13.45 -8.74
N PHE A 101 -4.06 -14.31 -8.07
CA PHE A 101 -4.48 -14.89 -6.79
C PHE A 101 -4.60 -13.83 -5.69
N LEU A 102 -3.65 -12.91 -5.60
CA LEU A 102 -3.71 -11.77 -4.69
C LEU A 102 -4.93 -10.89 -4.98
N ARG A 103 -5.20 -10.57 -6.25
CA ARG A 103 -6.38 -9.82 -6.67
C ARG A 103 -7.67 -10.49 -6.21
N LYS A 104 -7.81 -11.80 -6.39
CA LYS A 104 -8.96 -12.58 -5.91
C LYS A 104 -9.11 -12.52 -4.39
N CYS A 105 -8.00 -12.59 -3.65
CA CYS A 105 -7.99 -12.41 -2.20
C CYS A 105 -8.48 -11.01 -1.80
N MET A 106 -7.99 -9.96 -2.47
CA MET A 106 -8.42 -8.58 -2.23
C MET A 106 -9.92 -8.40 -2.48
N GLU A 107 -10.43 -8.89 -3.61
CA GLU A 107 -11.85 -8.81 -4.00
C GLU A 107 -12.78 -9.47 -2.99
N LEU A 108 -12.48 -10.72 -2.60
CA LEU A 108 -13.34 -11.48 -1.69
C LEU A 108 -13.25 -10.95 -0.26
N THR A 109 -12.05 -10.56 0.18
CA THR A 109 -11.88 -9.93 1.50
C THR A 109 -12.66 -8.61 1.55
N PHE A 110 -12.54 -7.75 0.53
CA PHE A 110 -13.32 -6.52 0.42
C PHE A 110 -14.83 -6.80 0.51
N ARG A 111 -15.32 -7.77 -0.28
CA ARG A 111 -16.74 -8.15 -0.30
C ARG A 111 -17.24 -8.63 1.05
N PHE A 112 -16.56 -9.58 1.69
CA PHE A 112 -17.04 -10.19 2.93
C PHE A 112 -16.85 -9.31 4.16
N THR A 113 -15.91 -8.36 4.11
CA THR A 113 -15.74 -7.34 5.15
C THR A 113 -16.64 -6.11 4.95
N GLY A 114 -17.43 -6.08 3.88
CA GLY A 114 -18.40 -5.00 3.62
C GLY A 114 -19.69 -5.09 4.44
N ASP A 115 -20.01 -6.25 5.02
CA ASP A 115 -21.18 -6.44 5.87
C ASP A 115 -20.82 -6.27 7.35
N ASP A 116 -21.19 -5.14 7.95
CA ASP A 116 -20.91 -4.79 9.35
C ASP A 116 -21.54 -5.74 10.37
N GLN A 117 -22.53 -6.55 9.97
CA GLN A 117 -23.17 -7.56 10.81
C GLN A 117 -22.50 -8.95 10.73
N ALA A 118 -21.46 -9.07 9.90
CA ALA A 118 -20.66 -10.27 9.77
C ALA A 118 -19.26 -10.11 10.39
N SER A 119 -18.68 -11.22 10.85
CA SER A 119 -17.25 -11.36 11.16
C SER A 119 -16.60 -12.30 10.15
N VAL A 120 -15.38 -11.97 9.72
CA VAL A 120 -14.59 -12.80 8.82
C VAL A 120 -13.44 -13.44 9.60
N PHE A 121 -13.38 -14.77 9.55
CA PHE A 121 -12.27 -15.57 10.02
C PHE A 121 -11.44 -15.99 8.83
N PHE A 122 -10.22 -15.45 8.71
CA PHE A 122 -9.28 -15.78 7.64
C PHE A 122 -8.48 -17.02 8.03
N SER A 123 -8.53 -18.10 7.25
CA SER A 123 -7.67 -19.27 7.44
C SER A 123 -6.55 -19.29 6.41
N ILE A 124 -5.32 -19.13 6.89
CA ILE A 124 -4.11 -19.00 6.05
C ILE A 124 -3.25 -20.27 6.04
N ALA A 125 -3.79 -21.41 6.48
CA ALA A 125 -3.01 -22.64 6.67
C ALA A 125 -2.85 -23.50 5.41
N GLY A 126 -3.62 -23.25 4.35
CA GLY A 126 -3.62 -24.08 3.14
C GLY A 126 -2.96 -23.42 1.92
N GLY A 127 -2.53 -24.27 0.97
CA GLY A 127 -2.01 -23.82 -0.32
C GLY A 127 -0.49 -23.66 -0.37
N ARG A 128 0.00 -23.10 -1.48
CA ARG A 128 1.38 -22.63 -1.58
C ARG A 128 1.58 -21.51 -0.55
N LYS A 129 2.79 -21.39 0.01
CA LYS A 129 3.11 -20.37 1.03
C LYS A 129 2.73 -18.95 0.61
N THR A 130 2.80 -18.66 -0.69
CA THR A 130 2.42 -17.37 -1.26
C THR A 130 0.92 -17.11 -1.20
N MET A 131 0.05 -18.13 -1.29
CA MET A 131 -1.40 -17.99 -1.14
C MET A 131 -1.77 -17.49 0.26
N SER A 132 -1.14 -18.05 1.30
CA SER A 132 -1.27 -17.59 2.69
C SER A 132 -0.83 -16.13 2.84
N ALA A 133 0.30 -15.76 2.22
CA ALA A 133 0.79 -14.38 2.21
C ALA A 133 -0.20 -13.43 1.50
N CYS A 134 -0.84 -13.87 0.42
CA CYS A 134 -1.84 -13.08 -0.31
C CYS A 134 -3.09 -12.82 0.53
N LEU A 135 -3.65 -13.85 1.17
CA LEU A 135 -4.83 -13.69 2.02
C LEU A 135 -4.52 -12.85 3.27
N MET A 136 -3.34 -13.05 3.89
CA MET A 136 -2.88 -12.21 4.99
C MET A 136 -2.70 -10.74 4.56
N THR A 137 -2.20 -10.50 3.35
CA THR A 137 -2.09 -9.15 2.80
C THR A 137 -3.48 -8.52 2.66
N ALA A 138 -4.43 -9.23 2.06
CA ALA A 138 -5.81 -8.74 1.92
C ALA A 138 -6.47 -8.45 3.28
N ALA A 139 -6.28 -9.33 4.27
CA ALA A 139 -6.75 -9.10 5.63
C ALA A 139 -6.16 -7.81 6.24
N GLN A 140 -4.87 -7.55 6.06
CA GLN A 140 -4.26 -6.30 6.56
C GLN A 140 -4.87 -5.05 5.92
N PHE A 141 -5.34 -5.10 4.67
CA PHE A 141 -5.99 -3.95 4.03
C PHE A 141 -7.45 -3.75 4.44
N TYR A 142 -8.23 -4.82 4.56
CA TYR A 142 -9.69 -4.70 4.67
C TYR A 142 -10.31 -5.33 5.92
N ALA A 143 -9.58 -6.09 6.73
CA ALA A 143 -10.16 -6.64 7.95
C ALA A 143 -10.48 -5.54 8.97
N ARG A 144 -11.50 -5.81 9.79
CA ARG A 144 -12.06 -4.92 10.81
C ARG A 144 -11.76 -5.44 12.22
N PRO A 145 -12.03 -4.66 13.28
CA PRO A 145 -11.71 -5.06 14.65
C PRO A 145 -12.32 -6.39 15.13
N GLN A 146 -13.46 -6.82 14.56
CA GLN A 146 -14.10 -8.12 14.85
C GLN A 146 -13.48 -9.30 14.11
N ASP A 147 -12.81 -9.04 12.99
CA ASP A 147 -12.29 -10.07 12.09
C ASP A 147 -11.02 -10.70 12.69
N ARG A 148 -10.72 -11.96 12.37
CA ARG A 148 -9.62 -12.72 12.99
C ARG A 148 -8.85 -13.50 11.94
N VAL A 149 -7.54 -13.60 12.10
CA VAL A 149 -6.68 -14.45 11.25
C VAL A 149 -6.24 -15.67 12.05
N TYR A 150 -6.40 -16.84 11.43
CA TYR A 150 -6.10 -18.13 12.03
C TYR A 150 -5.16 -18.95 11.16
N HIS A 151 -4.32 -19.74 11.84
CA HIS A 151 -3.57 -20.84 11.24
C HIS A 151 -3.82 -22.09 12.07
N VAL A 152 -4.38 -23.13 11.45
CA VAL A 152 -4.52 -24.43 12.12
C VAL A 152 -3.18 -25.18 12.07
N LEU A 153 -2.80 -25.81 13.17
CA LEU A 153 -1.70 -26.75 13.25
C LEU A 153 -2.24 -28.11 13.63
N VAL A 154 -1.71 -29.13 13.01
CA VAL A 154 -2.05 -30.52 13.27
C VAL A 154 -0.79 -31.22 13.77
N SER A 155 -0.97 -32.24 14.60
CA SER A 155 0.15 -33.07 15.04
C SER A 155 0.95 -33.57 13.82
N PRO A 156 2.30 -33.44 13.81
CA PRO A 156 3.11 -33.69 12.60
C PRO A 156 2.93 -35.08 11.96
N GLU A 157 2.57 -36.10 12.75
CA GLU A 157 2.30 -37.45 12.25
C GLU A 157 0.98 -37.58 11.46
N PHE A 158 0.07 -36.62 11.61
CA PHE A 158 -1.21 -36.55 10.91
C PHE A 158 -1.22 -35.56 9.72
N GLU A 159 -0.30 -34.59 9.66
CA GLU A 159 -0.28 -33.52 8.63
C GLU A 159 -0.28 -34.06 7.19
N ASN A 160 0.41 -35.17 6.93
CA ASN A 160 0.51 -35.77 5.59
C ASN A 160 -0.44 -36.96 5.39
N SER A 161 -1.44 -37.13 6.25
CA SER A 161 -2.40 -38.23 6.14
C SER A 161 -3.52 -37.87 5.16
N GLU A 162 -3.57 -38.56 4.03
CA GLU A 162 -4.63 -38.37 3.02
C GLU A 162 -6.03 -38.74 3.55
N ASN A 163 -6.09 -39.62 4.56
CA ASN A 163 -7.35 -40.20 5.07
C ASN A 163 -7.85 -39.55 6.36
N PHE A 164 -7.05 -38.70 7.01
CA PHE A 164 -7.42 -37.99 8.22
C PHE A 164 -7.89 -36.57 7.88
N PHE A 165 -9.04 -36.15 8.42
CA PHE A 165 -9.65 -34.84 8.13
C PHE A 165 -9.97 -34.04 9.40
N TYR A 166 -10.28 -34.73 10.49
CA TYR A 166 -10.59 -34.19 11.80
C TYR A 166 -10.64 -35.36 12.79
N PRO A 167 -10.49 -35.12 14.11
CA PRO A 167 -10.70 -36.16 15.12
C PRO A 167 -12.19 -36.56 15.14
N PRO A 168 -12.55 -37.83 14.89
CA PRO A 168 -13.93 -38.31 15.04
C PRO A 168 -14.36 -38.30 16.51
N ARG A 169 -15.68 -38.26 16.77
CA ARG A 169 -16.25 -38.31 18.12
C ARG A 169 -15.96 -39.63 18.82
N ILE A 170 -15.98 -40.73 18.05
CA ILE A 170 -15.57 -42.05 18.52
C ILE A 170 -14.17 -42.30 17.96
N PRO A 171 -13.12 -42.31 18.81
CA PRO A 171 -11.76 -42.50 18.33
C PRO A 171 -11.57 -43.84 17.64
N GLY A 172 -10.87 -43.82 16.50
CA GLY A 172 -10.62 -45.00 15.68
C GLY A 172 -9.17 -45.09 15.20
N PRO A 173 -8.75 -46.24 14.65
CA PRO A 173 -7.42 -46.40 14.08
C PRO A 173 -7.28 -45.54 12.81
N VAL A 174 -6.14 -44.86 12.67
CA VAL A 174 -5.74 -44.08 11.51
C VAL A 174 -4.41 -44.61 11.03
N GLU A 175 -4.34 -44.95 9.73
CA GLU A 175 -3.09 -45.31 9.07
C GLU A 175 -2.33 -44.03 8.71
N LEU A 176 -1.12 -43.91 9.24
CA LEU A 176 -0.22 -42.77 9.09
C LEU A 176 1.13 -43.22 8.54
N ARG A 177 2.00 -42.26 8.23
CA ARG A 177 3.38 -42.51 7.87
C ARG A 177 4.32 -41.80 8.84
N ASP A 178 5.33 -42.51 9.31
CA ASP A 178 6.39 -41.88 10.11
C ASP A 178 7.35 -41.05 9.22
N ARG A 179 8.33 -40.38 9.85
CA ARG A 179 9.35 -39.58 9.12
C ARG A 179 10.19 -40.39 8.14
N GLN A 180 10.22 -41.72 8.26
CA GLN A 180 10.93 -42.63 7.36
C GLN A 180 9.98 -43.23 6.29
N GLY A 181 8.73 -42.77 6.23
CA GLY A 181 7.70 -43.25 5.30
C GLY A 181 7.08 -44.60 5.65
N ARG A 182 7.40 -45.17 6.83
CA ARG A 182 6.85 -46.45 7.28
C ARG A 182 5.42 -46.27 7.77
N ARG A 183 4.55 -47.23 7.41
CA ARG A 183 3.17 -47.26 7.87
C ARG A 183 3.11 -47.48 9.37
N ILE A 184 2.40 -46.61 10.07
CA ILE A 184 2.12 -46.73 11.50
C ILE A 184 0.62 -46.57 11.72
N ILE A 185 0.09 -47.22 12.76
CA ILE A 185 -1.30 -47.04 13.18
C ILE A 185 -1.29 -46.21 14.47
N ARG A 186 -2.13 -45.18 14.52
CA ARG A 186 -2.42 -44.40 15.72
C ARG A 186 -3.92 -44.32 15.93
N LYS A 187 -4.35 -44.06 17.16
CA LYS A 187 -5.74 -43.69 17.38
C LYS A 187 -5.93 -42.21 17.02
N SER A 188 -7.10 -41.87 16.51
CA SER A 188 -7.40 -40.51 16.05
C SER A 188 -7.45 -39.46 17.17
N ASP A 189 -7.67 -39.87 18.41
CA ASP A 189 -7.64 -39.01 19.61
C ASP A 189 -6.22 -38.62 20.04
N HIS A 190 -5.19 -39.27 19.49
CA HIS A 190 -3.81 -38.81 19.65
C HIS A 190 -3.51 -37.57 18.80
N CYS A 191 -4.36 -37.24 17.82
CA CYS A 191 -4.20 -36.04 17.02
C CYS A 191 -4.61 -34.81 17.82
N GLN A 192 -3.64 -33.94 18.07
CA GLN A 192 -3.89 -32.60 18.59
C GLN A 192 -4.01 -31.62 17.42
N ILE A 193 -5.13 -30.90 17.38
CA ILE A 193 -5.35 -29.78 16.47
C ILE A 193 -5.35 -28.49 17.28
N THR A 194 -4.46 -27.56 16.93
CA THR A 194 -4.31 -26.27 17.59
C THR A 194 -4.67 -25.16 16.62
N LEU A 195 -5.58 -24.26 17.01
CA LEU A 195 -5.90 -23.07 16.23
C LEU A 195 -5.09 -21.87 16.74
N LEU A 196 -4.08 -21.48 15.98
CA LEU A 196 -3.28 -20.29 16.29
C LEU A 196 -4.01 -19.03 15.83
N HIS A 197 -4.18 -18.07 16.74
CA HIS A 197 -4.58 -16.72 16.39
C HIS A 197 -3.34 -15.94 15.94
N ILE A 198 -3.31 -15.52 14.68
CA ILE A 198 -2.19 -14.77 14.13
C ILE A 198 -2.45 -13.29 14.35
N PRO A 199 -1.61 -12.58 15.14
CA PRO A 199 -1.74 -11.14 15.27
C PRO A 199 -1.45 -10.47 13.92
N PHE A 200 -2.26 -9.49 13.56
CA PHE A 200 -2.10 -8.71 12.35
C PHE A 200 -2.48 -7.25 12.63
N ILE A 201 -1.98 -6.34 11.78
CA ILE A 201 -2.39 -4.94 11.78
C ILE A 201 -3.38 -4.72 10.65
N THR A 202 -4.44 -3.97 10.90
CA THR A 202 -5.29 -3.46 9.81
C THR A 202 -4.96 -2.01 9.53
N ILE A 203 -4.85 -1.67 8.25
CA ILE A 203 -4.72 -0.30 7.77
C ILE A 203 -6.04 0.22 7.20
N ARG A 204 -7.14 -0.55 7.28
CA ARG A 204 -8.46 -0.17 6.75
C ARG A 204 -8.88 1.22 7.18
N ASP A 205 -8.74 1.53 8.47
CA ASP A 205 -9.13 2.83 9.04
C ASP A 205 -8.20 3.99 8.65
N GLN A 206 -7.05 3.68 8.03
CA GLN A 206 -6.13 4.67 7.48
C GLN A 206 -6.43 4.97 6.00
N LEU A 207 -7.26 4.15 5.34
CA LEU A 207 -7.67 4.35 3.96
C LEU A 207 -8.78 5.41 3.89
N ALA A 208 -8.71 6.29 2.89
CA ALA A 208 -9.77 7.26 2.65
C ALA A 208 -11.09 6.53 2.30
N PRO A 209 -12.27 7.02 2.75
CA PRO A 209 -13.55 6.36 2.46
C PRO A 209 -13.84 6.11 0.98
N GLY A 210 -13.31 6.96 0.08
CA GLY A 210 -13.44 6.77 -1.37
C GLY A 210 -12.71 5.53 -1.91
N LEU A 211 -11.68 5.05 -1.21
CA LEU A 211 -10.93 3.83 -1.57
C LEU A 211 -11.60 2.55 -1.07
N LEU A 212 -12.64 2.68 -0.24
CA LEU A 212 -13.44 1.55 0.26
C LEU A 212 -14.74 1.37 -0.54
N GLN A 213 -14.83 1.97 -1.73
CA GLN A 213 -15.98 1.83 -2.64
C GLN A 213 -15.86 0.64 -3.60
N ALA A 214 -14.63 0.19 -3.87
CA ALA A 214 -14.32 -0.94 -4.72
C ALA A 214 -13.02 -1.59 -4.26
N PRO A 215 -12.80 -2.90 -4.52
CA PRO A 215 -11.52 -3.52 -4.25
C PRO A 215 -10.44 -2.89 -5.13
N ALA A 216 -9.35 -2.45 -4.51
CA ALA A 216 -8.14 -1.96 -5.16
C ALA A 216 -6.95 -2.90 -4.93
N ASP A 217 -5.95 -2.80 -5.79
CA ASP A 217 -4.68 -3.51 -5.62
C ASP A 217 -3.86 -2.94 -4.46
N PRO A 218 -2.99 -3.75 -3.83
CA PRO A 218 -2.16 -3.30 -2.71
C PRO A 218 -1.24 -2.12 -3.01
N GLU A 219 -0.69 -2.02 -4.23
CA GLU A 219 0.24 -0.94 -4.59
C GLU A 219 -0.49 0.41 -4.57
N SER A 220 -1.67 0.48 -5.20
CA SER A 220 -2.53 1.66 -5.19
C SER A 220 -2.91 2.09 -3.77
N LEU A 221 -3.30 1.15 -2.91
CA LEU A 221 -3.66 1.45 -1.52
C LEU A 221 -2.46 1.94 -0.72
N LEU A 222 -1.31 1.28 -0.83
CA LEU A 222 -0.08 1.69 -0.15
C LEU A 222 0.38 3.07 -0.61
N PHE A 223 0.24 3.37 -1.90
CA PHE A 223 0.59 4.68 -2.44
C PHE A 223 -0.18 5.81 -1.76
N THR A 224 -1.42 5.55 -1.32
CA THR A 224 -2.21 6.54 -0.57
C THR A 224 -1.78 6.69 0.89
N LEU A 225 -1.21 5.64 1.48
CA LEU A 225 -0.68 5.65 2.85
C LEU A 225 0.71 6.26 2.95
N ILE A 226 1.45 6.32 1.83
CA ILE A 226 2.61 7.17 1.70
C ILE A 226 2.08 8.60 1.79
N ARG A 227 1.99 9.10 3.03
CA ARG A 227 1.81 10.51 3.36
C ARG A 227 2.97 11.28 2.74
N ASP A 228 2.88 11.59 1.46
CA ASP A 228 3.31 12.89 1.03
C ASP A 228 2.36 13.85 1.77
N ASP A 229 2.83 14.41 2.90
CA ASP A 229 2.54 15.82 3.09
C ASP A 229 2.84 16.43 1.73
N GLN A 230 1.81 16.95 1.05
CA GLN A 230 1.90 17.47 -0.32
C GLN A 230 3.12 18.37 -0.50
N TYR A 231 3.57 18.95 0.62
CA TYR A 231 4.83 19.65 0.79
C TYR A 231 5.77 18.90 1.76
N GLY A 232 6.89 18.39 1.24
CA GLY A 232 7.96 17.90 2.09
C GLY A 232 8.62 19.00 2.94
N LEU A 233 8.59 20.26 2.49
CA LEU A 233 9.17 21.43 3.16
C LEU A 233 8.17 22.59 3.16
N THR A 234 7.87 23.16 4.32
CA THR A 234 7.16 24.43 4.46
C THR A 234 8.13 25.51 4.95
N VAL A 235 8.18 26.63 4.24
CA VAL A 235 8.92 27.83 4.60
C VAL A 235 7.90 28.86 5.04
N ASP A 236 7.87 29.15 6.33
CA ASP A 236 6.92 30.06 6.96
C ASP A 236 7.64 31.35 7.35
N LEU A 237 7.56 32.35 6.47
CA LEU A 237 8.22 33.64 6.65
C LEU A 237 7.53 34.47 7.74
N ALA A 238 6.19 34.41 7.81
CA ALA A 238 5.39 35.07 8.83
C ALA A 238 5.77 34.63 10.25
N ALA A 239 6.03 33.33 10.44
CA ALA A 239 6.46 32.77 11.72
C ALA A 239 7.99 32.59 11.86
N GLY A 240 8.79 32.99 10.85
CA GLY A 240 10.25 32.91 10.88
C GLY A 240 10.84 31.48 11.00
N LYS A 241 10.18 30.47 10.43
CA LYS A 241 10.56 29.05 10.63
C LYS A 241 10.49 28.19 9.37
N LEU A 242 11.27 27.12 9.37
CA LEU A 242 11.22 26.04 8.40
C LEU A 242 10.57 24.82 9.05
N ILE A 243 9.60 24.20 8.38
CA ILE A 243 8.98 22.96 8.82
C ILE A 243 9.29 21.89 7.78
N TYR A 244 9.91 20.80 8.19
CA TYR A 244 10.17 19.65 7.34
C TYR A 244 9.60 18.41 8.02
N LYS A 245 8.61 17.77 7.38
CA LYS A 245 7.76 16.74 8.00
C LYS A 245 7.20 17.29 9.34
N ASN A 246 7.40 16.57 10.44
CA ASN A 246 6.88 16.94 11.76
C ASN A 246 7.86 17.78 12.62
N HIS A 247 8.96 18.29 12.05
CA HIS A 247 9.96 19.05 12.80
C HIS A 247 10.02 20.50 12.34
N ALA A 248 10.04 21.43 13.29
CA ALA A 248 10.17 22.86 13.04
C ALA A 248 11.56 23.37 13.46
N LEU A 249 12.14 24.24 12.63
CA LEU A 249 13.40 24.93 12.84
C LEU A 249 13.16 26.44 12.78
N ALA A 250 13.27 27.13 13.91
CA ALA A 250 13.39 28.58 13.93
C ALA A 250 14.79 28.96 13.43
N MET A 251 14.86 29.82 12.40
CA MET A 251 16.11 30.20 11.76
C MET A 251 16.34 31.70 11.91
N MET A 252 17.59 32.11 12.11
CA MET A 252 17.91 33.55 12.20
C MET A 252 17.46 34.30 10.92
N PRO A 253 16.90 35.51 11.03
CA PRO A 253 16.30 36.23 9.90
C PRO A 253 17.21 36.34 8.67
N ALA A 254 18.50 36.65 8.85
CA ALA A 254 19.47 36.74 7.75
C ALA A 254 19.66 35.41 7.00
N ARG A 255 19.65 34.28 7.73
CA ARG A 255 19.79 32.95 7.14
C ARG A 255 18.51 32.52 6.45
N LEU A 256 17.35 32.82 7.06
CA LEU A 256 16.04 32.51 6.48
C LEU A 256 15.78 33.32 5.21
N ALA A 257 16.15 34.60 5.18
CA ALA A 257 16.02 35.46 4.01
C ALA A 257 16.81 34.91 2.81
N LEU A 258 18.09 34.55 3.02
CA LEU A 258 18.90 33.94 1.97
C LEU A 258 18.31 32.60 1.51
N TYR A 259 17.82 31.77 2.43
CA TYR A 259 17.21 30.50 2.10
C TYR A 259 15.90 30.67 1.31
N ALA A 260 15.04 31.59 1.75
CA ALA A 260 13.77 31.93 1.12
C ALA A 260 13.95 32.45 -0.31
N PHE A 261 14.99 33.25 -0.56
CA PHE A 261 15.35 33.69 -1.91
C PHE A 261 15.56 32.52 -2.87
N PHE A 262 16.34 31.49 -2.47
CA PHE A 262 16.52 30.30 -3.31
C PHE A 262 15.26 29.45 -3.44
N VAL A 263 14.39 29.43 -2.41
CA VAL A 263 13.09 28.76 -2.48
C VAL A 263 12.17 29.45 -3.48
N MET A 264 12.10 30.78 -3.46
CA MET A 264 11.34 31.58 -4.43
C MET A 264 11.88 31.39 -5.85
N GLN A 265 13.20 31.42 -6.02
CA GLN A 265 13.85 31.11 -7.29
C GLN A 265 13.45 29.72 -7.82
N LYS A 266 13.43 28.70 -6.95
CA LYS A 266 13.05 27.33 -7.31
C LYS A 266 11.57 27.24 -7.67
N LYS A 267 10.70 27.97 -6.96
CA LYS A 267 9.26 28.06 -7.25
C LYS A 267 8.97 28.72 -8.59
N ASN A 268 9.72 29.76 -8.93
CA ASN A 268 9.61 30.48 -10.20
C ASN A 268 10.36 29.79 -11.37
N CYS A 269 10.81 28.55 -11.19
CA CYS A 269 11.51 27.81 -12.23
C CYS A 269 10.61 27.60 -13.47
N PRO A 270 11.05 27.97 -14.68
CA PRO A 270 10.21 28.06 -15.88
C PRO A 270 9.76 26.71 -16.47
N ARG A 271 10.24 25.58 -15.92
CA ARG A 271 10.02 24.22 -16.46
C ARG A 271 8.56 23.70 -16.39
N ASP A 272 7.59 24.52 -15.95
CA ASP A 272 6.16 24.15 -15.80
C ASP A 272 5.17 24.86 -16.76
N ALA A 273 5.63 25.71 -17.69
CA ALA A 273 4.70 26.55 -18.46
C ALA A 273 3.95 25.86 -19.62
N ILE A 274 3.66 24.55 -19.56
CA ILE A 274 2.80 23.88 -20.56
C ILE A 274 1.73 23.02 -19.87
N SER A 275 0.47 23.43 -20.08
CA SER A 275 -0.81 22.75 -19.84
C SER A 275 -1.64 23.17 -18.62
N THR A 276 -2.11 24.42 -18.62
CA THR A 276 -3.39 24.81 -17.99
C THR A 276 -4.31 25.48 -19.01
N LYS A 277 -4.64 24.77 -20.09
CA LYS A 277 -5.81 25.08 -20.92
C LYS A 277 -6.42 23.76 -21.39
N ASN A 278 -7.35 23.23 -20.60
CA ASN A 278 -8.51 22.45 -21.06
C ASN A 278 -9.35 22.03 -19.86
N HIS A 279 -10.19 22.95 -19.39
CA HIS A 279 -11.50 22.62 -18.86
C HIS A 279 -12.46 23.74 -19.23
N PRO A 280 -13.50 23.44 -20.02
CA PRO A 280 -14.80 24.02 -19.79
C PRO A 280 -15.69 22.92 -19.22
N PHE A 281 -16.10 23.11 -17.96
CA PHE A 281 -17.44 22.68 -17.56
C PHE A 281 -18.44 23.37 -18.49
N ALA A 282 -19.21 22.61 -19.26
CA ALA A 282 -20.42 23.08 -19.90
C ALA A 282 -21.56 22.10 -19.55
N PRO A 283 -22.76 22.59 -19.18
CA PRO A 283 -23.79 21.77 -18.57
C PRO A 283 -24.62 20.99 -19.59
N MET A 284 -25.24 19.91 -19.10
CA MET A 284 -26.17 19.03 -19.81
C MET A 284 -27.31 19.80 -20.49
N GLN A 285 -27.51 19.59 -21.79
CA GLN A 285 -28.80 19.67 -22.47
C GLN A 285 -28.90 18.60 -23.57
N GLU A 286 -30.15 18.23 -23.83
CA GLU A 286 -30.66 16.97 -24.40
C GLU A 286 -30.40 16.76 -25.91
N THR A 287 -30.42 15.49 -26.30
CA THR A 287 -30.36 14.93 -27.67
C THR A 287 -31.53 15.37 -28.56
N PRO A 288 -31.40 15.33 -29.90
CA PRO A 288 -31.91 14.15 -30.61
C PRO A 288 -31.10 13.65 -31.82
N ALA A 289 -31.53 12.48 -32.27
CA ALA A 289 -30.96 11.51 -33.20
C ALA A 289 -30.54 11.99 -34.61
N ALA A 290 -29.54 11.31 -35.21
CA ALA A 290 -29.65 10.61 -36.51
C ALA A 290 -28.33 9.94 -36.97
N GLN A 291 -28.46 8.64 -37.31
CA GLN A 291 -27.94 7.93 -38.49
C GLN A 291 -26.43 7.63 -38.71
N ALA A 292 -26.15 6.32 -38.61
CA ALA A 292 -25.44 5.43 -39.56
C ALA A 292 -24.01 5.75 -40.09
N SER A 293 -23.07 4.88 -39.65
CA SER A 293 -21.89 4.23 -40.27
C SER A 293 -21.52 4.51 -41.75
N PRO A 294 -20.25 4.26 -42.22
CA PRO A 294 -19.32 3.24 -41.73
C PRO A 294 -17.80 3.56 -41.65
N HIS A 295 -17.12 2.70 -40.88
CA HIS A 295 -15.68 2.36 -40.78
C HIS A 295 -14.61 3.17 -41.56
N PRO A 296 -13.52 3.57 -40.87
CA PRO A 296 -12.19 3.66 -41.47
C PRO A 296 -11.34 2.41 -41.20
N SER A 297 -10.53 2.09 -42.20
CA SER A 297 -9.66 0.93 -42.38
C SER A 297 -8.43 0.87 -41.47
N GLU A 298 -7.89 -0.34 -41.40
CA GLU A 298 -6.92 -0.93 -40.46
C GLU A 298 -5.44 -0.53 -40.68
N SER A 299 -5.16 0.66 -41.24
CA SER A 299 -3.78 1.01 -41.67
C SER A 299 -3.26 2.37 -41.23
N ASP A 300 -3.99 3.14 -40.42
CA ASP A 300 -3.50 4.44 -39.91
C ASP A 300 -3.74 4.60 -38.41
N LYS A 301 -2.67 4.94 -37.69
CA LYS A 301 -2.57 5.32 -36.25
C LYS A 301 -2.03 4.25 -35.30
N ILE A 302 -0.93 3.61 -35.70
CA ILE A 302 0.20 3.45 -34.77
C ILE A 302 0.82 4.85 -34.60
N ALA A 303 0.26 5.65 -33.72
CA ALA A 303 0.87 6.86 -33.20
C ALA A 303 0.75 6.81 -31.69
N ALA A 304 1.85 6.39 -31.07
CA ALA A 304 2.05 6.27 -29.65
C ALA A 304 1.38 7.41 -28.86
N THR A 305 0.34 7.09 -28.10
CA THR A 305 -0.12 7.89 -26.95
C THR A 305 0.93 7.82 -25.84
N THR A 306 2.07 8.43 -26.09
CA THR A 306 3.05 8.77 -25.07
C THR A 306 2.49 9.99 -24.36
N ARG A 307 1.78 9.79 -23.24
CA ARG A 307 1.50 10.91 -22.32
C ARG A 307 2.85 11.58 -22.01
N PRO A 308 3.01 12.90 -22.17
CA PRO A 308 4.26 13.55 -21.81
C PRO A 308 4.48 13.34 -20.31
N ARG A 309 5.55 12.61 -19.96
CA ARG A 309 6.02 12.54 -18.57
C ARG A 309 6.26 13.97 -18.11
N LEU A 310 5.45 14.46 -17.15
CA LEU A 310 5.73 15.68 -16.39
C LEU A 310 7.20 15.63 -15.92
N GLN A 311 8.08 16.44 -16.51
CA GLN A 311 9.48 16.51 -16.10
C GLN A 311 9.59 17.23 -14.75
N ARG A 312 9.50 16.45 -13.67
CA ARG A 312 9.63 16.92 -12.28
C ARG A 312 10.96 17.65 -12.02
N CYS A 313 10.95 18.68 -11.18
CA CYS A 313 12.10 19.59 -10.95
C CYS A 313 13.25 18.97 -10.12
N ARG A 314 13.18 17.68 -9.81
CA ARG A 314 14.07 16.93 -8.89
C ARG A 314 15.53 16.83 -9.33
N ASN A 315 15.81 16.86 -10.64
CA ASN A 315 17.16 16.77 -11.21
C ASN A 315 17.47 17.93 -12.19
N CYS A 316 16.73 19.04 -12.06
CA CYS A 316 16.88 20.23 -12.88
C CYS A 316 17.73 21.29 -12.15
N THR A 317 18.71 21.86 -12.86
CA THR A 317 19.55 22.98 -12.37
C THR A 317 19.29 24.28 -13.13
N ASP A 318 18.21 24.35 -13.92
CA ASP A 318 17.94 25.48 -14.84
C ASP A 318 17.70 26.79 -14.10
N CYS A 319 17.16 26.71 -12.87
CA CYS A 319 16.94 27.86 -12.00
C CYS A 319 18.17 28.25 -11.14
N TYR A 320 19.29 27.54 -11.27
CA TYR A 320 20.48 27.79 -10.45
C TYR A 320 21.25 29.01 -10.97
N LEU A 321 21.82 29.77 -10.06
CA LEU A 321 22.45 31.06 -10.35
C LEU A 321 23.91 31.05 -9.94
N ASP A 322 24.75 31.71 -10.73
CA ASP A 322 26.09 32.06 -10.28
C ASP A 322 26.05 33.22 -9.27
N PHE A 323 27.22 33.59 -8.73
CA PHE A 323 27.30 34.68 -7.76
C PHE A 323 26.91 36.04 -8.38
N ALA A 324 27.22 36.27 -9.66
CA ALA A 324 26.84 37.51 -10.35
C ALA A 324 25.31 37.68 -10.39
N GLY A 325 24.57 36.62 -10.73
CA GLY A 325 23.10 36.63 -10.74
C GLY A 325 22.45 36.65 -9.35
N ILE A 326 23.17 36.26 -8.30
CA ILE A 326 22.74 36.45 -6.91
C ILE A 326 22.95 37.92 -6.51
N SER A 327 24.13 38.47 -6.77
CA SER A 327 24.49 39.86 -6.46
C SER A 327 23.59 40.88 -7.18
N ALA A 328 23.25 40.61 -8.45
CA ALA A 328 22.32 41.45 -9.22
C ALA A 328 20.91 41.54 -8.62
N ARG A 329 20.54 40.64 -7.69
CA ARG A 329 19.23 40.60 -7.02
C ARG A 329 19.37 40.72 -5.50
N GLN A 330 20.41 41.40 -5.06
CA GLN A 330 20.66 41.71 -3.65
C GLN A 330 19.46 42.42 -3.00
N ASP A 331 18.77 43.29 -3.74
CA ASP A 331 17.61 44.04 -3.24
C ASP A 331 16.46 43.11 -2.81
N GLU A 332 16.23 42.00 -3.52
CA GLU A 332 15.21 41.00 -3.16
C GLU A 332 15.54 40.34 -1.81
N ILE A 333 16.82 39.99 -1.60
CA ILE A 333 17.30 39.37 -0.37
C ILE A 333 17.18 40.36 0.81
N THR A 334 17.54 41.61 0.58
CA THR A 334 17.40 42.70 1.56
C THR A 334 15.94 42.93 1.92
N HIS A 335 15.03 42.89 0.94
CA HIS A 335 13.59 43.02 1.19
C HIS A 335 13.06 41.86 2.04
N LEU A 336 13.40 40.61 1.69
CA LEU A 336 13.03 39.43 2.49
C LEU A 336 13.56 39.52 3.93
N TYR A 337 14.81 39.97 4.10
CA TYR A 337 15.39 40.16 5.42
C TYR A 337 14.62 41.17 6.27
N ARG A 338 14.25 42.32 5.70
CA ARG A 338 13.44 43.35 6.37
C ARG A 338 12.04 42.84 6.72
N HIS A 339 11.42 42.07 5.81
CA HIS A 339 10.09 41.49 6.02
C HIS A 339 10.09 40.49 7.20
N ILE A 340 11.11 39.63 7.28
CA ILE A 340 11.22 38.62 8.34
C ILE A 340 11.64 39.23 9.70
N GLY A 341 12.51 40.24 9.70
CA GLY A 341 13.06 40.85 10.92
C GLY A 341 12.08 41.76 11.69
N GLY A 342 11.02 42.24 11.04
CA GLY A 342 10.09 43.22 11.62
C GLY A 342 10.73 44.59 11.91
N SER A 343 9.92 45.56 12.35
CA SER A 343 10.33 46.97 12.55
C SER A 343 11.37 47.22 13.67
N ARG A 344 11.87 46.18 14.35
CA ARG A 344 12.72 46.33 15.54
C ARG A 344 14.21 46.57 15.26
N ASP A 345 14.69 46.25 14.05
CA ASP A 345 16.12 46.38 13.70
C ASP A 345 16.36 47.34 12.52
N VAL A 346 15.46 48.28 12.22
CA VAL A 346 15.62 49.15 11.03
C VAL A 346 16.69 50.23 11.23
N CYS A 347 17.02 50.59 12.48
CA CYS A 347 17.86 51.75 12.79
C CYS A 347 19.37 51.47 12.96
N ASP A 348 19.79 50.20 13.09
CA ASP A 348 21.20 49.82 13.36
C ASP A 348 21.80 48.88 12.29
N LEU A 349 21.33 48.96 11.05
CA LEU A 349 21.81 48.09 9.97
C LEU A 349 23.10 48.64 9.36
N SER A 350 24.21 47.96 9.63
CA SER A 350 25.42 48.16 8.83
C SER A 350 25.17 47.77 7.38
N ASP A 351 25.76 48.48 6.41
CA ASP A 351 25.76 48.13 4.97
C ASP A 351 26.54 46.83 4.65
N SER A 352 26.84 46.02 5.66
CA SER A 352 27.64 44.81 5.58
C SER A 352 26.82 43.56 5.91
N GLY A 353 27.29 42.39 5.47
CA GLY A 353 26.67 41.11 5.82
C GLY A 353 25.59 40.67 4.83
N ILE A 354 24.34 40.51 5.29
CA ILE A 354 23.25 40.00 4.43
C ILE A 354 22.70 41.07 3.48
N ILE A 355 22.85 42.35 3.83
CA ILE A 355 22.40 43.51 3.04
C ILE A 355 23.39 43.82 1.90
N GLY A 356 24.65 43.42 2.06
CA GLY A 356 25.70 43.51 1.03
C GLY A 356 26.47 42.20 0.93
N LEU A 357 25.95 41.22 0.17
CA LEU A 357 26.60 39.93 0.02
C LEU A 357 27.89 40.04 -0.82
N THR A 358 28.96 39.44 -0.30
CA THR A 358 30.20 39.15 -1.01
C THR A 358 30.30 37.64 -1.24
N ALA A 359 31.13 37.19 -2.17
CA ALA A 359 31.28 35.75 -2.43
C ALA A 359 31.76 34.99 -1.18
N GLU A 360 32.58 35.63 -0.34
CA GLU A 360 33.10 35.06 0.90
C GLU A 360 32.00 34.95 1.97
N ASN A 361 31.26 36.03 2.22
CA ASN A 361 30.21 36.03 3.23
C ASN A 361 29.03 35.13 2.82
N PHE A 362 28.74 35.00 1.52
CA PHE A 362 27.75 34.08 0.97
C PHE A 362 28.09 32.63 1.29
N ASN A 363 29.34 32.22 1.07
CA ASN A 363 29.78 30.86 1.41
C ASN A 363 29.71 30.60 2.92
N ALA A 364 29.98 31.61 3.75
CA ALA A 364 29.81 31.51 5.20
C ALA A 364 28.33 31.33 5.59
N TYR A 365 27.40 32.08 5.00
CA TYR A 365 25.95 31.92 5.22
C TYR A 365 25.45 30.55 4.76
N LYS A 366 25.83 30.10 3.56
CA LYS A 366 25.52 28.76 3.06
C LYS A 366 26.00 27.65 4.01
N GLY A 367 27.22 27.77 4.54
CA GLY A 367 27.76 26.84 5.53
C GLY A 367 26.99 26.85 6.85
N LYS A 368 26.57 28.03 7.33
CA LYS A 368 25.73 28.17 8.53
C LYS A 368 24.34 27.55 8.34
N ILE A 369 23.66 27.84 7.23
CA ILE A 369 22.35 27.25 6.87
C ILE A 369 22.46 25.72 6.83
N ARG A 370 23.51 25.17 6.21
CA ARG A 370 23.73 23.72 6.17
C ARG A 370 23.86 23.11 7.56
N ARG A 371 24.54 23.77 8.50
CA ARG A 371 24.65 23.30 9.89
C ARG A 371 23.30 23.34 10.60
N ASP A 372 22.52 24.42 10.44
CA ASP A 372 21.19 24.53 11.04
C ASP A 372 20.26 23.40 10.55
N LEU A 373 20.24 23.16 9.23
CA LEU A 373 19.45 22.08 8.62
C LEU A 373 19.92 20.68 9.07
N ALA A 374 21.23 20.46 9.16
CA ALA A 374 21.80 19.17 9.60
C ALA A 374 21.49 18.87 11.07
N ASN A 375 21.56 19.89 11.94
CA ASN A 375 21.24 19.76 13.35
C ASN A 375 19.75 19.52 13.58
N ALA A 376 18.87 20.17 12.80
CA ALA A 376 17.43 20.07 12.98
C ALA A 376 16.80 18.84 12.33
N PHE A 377 17.28 18.42 11.15
CA PHE A 377 16.61 17.41 10.32
C PHE A 377 17.49 16.18 10.03
N GLY A 378 18.71 16.15 10.55
CA GLY A 378 19.69 15.08 10.34
C GLY A 378 20.54 15.25 9.08
N LEU A 379 21.75 14.70 9.12
CA LEU A 379 22.78 14.83 8.06
C LEU A 379 22.33 14.35 6.68
N TYR A 380 21.56 13.26 6.63
CA TYR A 380 21.08 12.66 5.36
C TYR A 380 20.02 13.55 4.69
N THR A 381 19.08 14.07 5.47
CA THR A 381 18.00 14.94 4.99
C THR A 381 18.51 16.32 4.59
N ALA A 382 19.49 16.86 5.33
CA ALA A 382 20.07 18.17 5.03
C ALA A 382 20.62 18.27 3.61
N GLY A 383 21.20 17.20 3.06
CA GLY A 383 21.69 17.17 1.68
C GLY A 383 20.62 17.46 0.62
N ALA A 384 19.35 17.14 0.89
CA ALA A 384 18.23 17.42 -0.02
C ALA A 384 17.67 18.84 0.15
N LEU A 385 17.88 19.47 1.31
CA LEU A 385 17.31 20.76 1.69
C LEU A 385 18.29 21.92 1.53
N THR A 386 19.60 21.66 1.51
CA THR A 386 20.63 22.71 1.45
C THR A 386 20.71 23.41 0.10
N ILE A 387 21.24 24.64 0.12
CA ILE A 387 21.71 25.34 -1.08
C ILE A 387 22.95 24.61 -1.59
N GLU A 388 22.82 23.80 -2.63
CA GLU A 388 23.94 23.08 -3.24
C GLU A 388 24.69 23.98 -4.23
N GLY A 389 25.90 23.56 -4.61
CA GLY A 389 26.68 24.21 -5.68
C GLY A 389 26.98 23.17 -6.76
N LYS A 390 26.76 23.51 -8.03
CA LYS A 390 27.02 22.68 -9.20
C LYS A 390 27.94 23.44 -10.16
N GLY A 391 28.99 22.78 -10.63
CA GLY A 391 30.00 23.37 -11.52
C GLY A 391 31.40 23.42 -10.88
N ARG A 392 32.38 23.94 -11.62
CA ARG A 392 33.74 24.21 -11.14
C ARG A 392 33.89 25.71 -10.92
N ARG A 393 34.79 26.13 -10.02
CA ARG A 393 35.11 27.56 -9.85
C ARG A 393 35.79 28.08 -11.11
N PRO A 394 35.48 29.30 -11.59
CA PRO A 394 34.56 30.29 -11.00
C PRO A 394 33.06 30.09 -11.33
N ASP A 395 32.73 29.25 -12.31
CA ASP A 395 31.37 29.04 -12.86
C ASP A 395 30.43 28.17 -11.98
N THR A 396 30.55 28.29 -10.66
CA THR A 396 29.70 27.53 -9.73
C THR A 396 28.32 28.16 -9.65
N ARG A 397 27.29 27.37 -9.95
CA ARG A 397 25.88 27.78 -9.82
C ARG A 397 25.24 27.16 -8.58
N TYR A 398 24.37 27.91 -7.93
CA TYR A 398 23.77 27.58 -6.63
C TYR A 398 22.25 27.48 -6.73
N GLY A 399 21.68 26.55 -5.96
CA GLY A 399 20.23 26.37 -5.88
C GLY A 399 19.81 25.24 -4.96
N ILE A 400 18.51 24.98 -4.90
CA ILE A 400 17.90 23.94 -4.07
C ILE A 400 17.49 22.76 -4.97
N ARG A 401 17.89 21.55 -4.57
CA ARG A 401 17.64 20.32 -5.32
C ARG A 401 16.19 19.81 -5.19
N MET A 402 15.54 20.12 -4.07
CA MET A 402 14.17 19.69 -3.77
C MET A 402 13.17 20.08 -4.87
N ASP A 403 12.21 19.20 -5.15
CA ASP A 403 11.17 19.47 -6.16
C ASP A 403 10.28 20.64 -5.73
N LYS A 404 9.96 21.54 -6.66
CA LYS A 404 9.23 22.78 -6.34
C LYS A 404 7.80 22.49 -5.89
N ASP A 405 7.18 21.42 -6.36
CA ASP A 405 5.83 20.99 -5.95
C ASP A 405 5.79 20.55 -4.49
N ARG A 406 6.95 20.12 -3.94
CA ARG A 406 7.09 19.67 -2.56
C ARG A 406 7.46 20.79 -1.59
N ILE A 407 7.51 22.04 -2.04
CA ILE A 407 7.81 23.18 -1.18
C ILE A 407 6.54 24.01 -0.99
N ARG A 408 6.21 24.39 0.24
CA ARG A 408 5.18 25.40 0.54
C ARG A 408 5.86 26.67 1.00
N LEU A 409 5.46 27.82 0.46
CA LEU A 409 5.90 29.12 0.94
C LEU A 409 4.70 29.83 1.56
N ILE A 410 4.82 30.24 2.82
CA ILE A 410 3.86 31.08 3.53
C ILE A 410 4.58 32.42 3.72
N LEU A 411 4.01 33.48 3.14
CA LEU A 411 4.59 34.82 3.12
C LEU A 411 4.22 35.63 4.36
#